data_AF-A0A1H1ZNK0-F1
#
_entry.id   AF-A0A1H1ZNK0-F1
#
_cell.length_a   1.000
_cell.length_b   1.000
_cell.length_c   1.000
_cell.angle_alpha   90.00
_cell.angle_beta   90.00
_cell.angle_gamma   90.00
#
_symmetry.space_group_name_H-M   'P 1'
#
loop_
_entity.id
_entity.type
_entity.pdbx_description
1 polymer ?
#
loop_
_entity_poly.entity_id
_entity_poly.type
_entity_poly.pdbx_seq_one_letter_code
_entity_poly.pdbx_strand_id
1 'polypeptide(L)'
;MTAVLTLPALLDTGSEERASTVLRRYYAPLSGHNAGYTGGAWDTFDPNGRREADADRFTADDLVSVALLGIEVKGRAVVEILGPQADVINRHLQAIPRDLDLVELRSIDRDGLPSAWELWKTLRGLPELGPTTASKLMARKRPRLIPIFDSVIKDHLMGGGDDLWIPLHAALRADGGALHHRLLDLRARAALPEDVSVLRVLDVLTWMEGSGRA
;
A
#
# COMPACT_ATOMS: atom_id res chain seq x y z
N MET A 1 -9.80 -5.11 23.02
CA MET A 1 -8.35 -4.89 23.04
C MET A 1 -7.95 -4.54 21.62
N THR A 2 -7.50 -3.32 21.36
CA THR A 2 -6.98 -2.93 20.05
C THR A 2 -5.73 -3.76 19.79
N ALA A 3 -5.64 -4.44 18.65
CA ALA A 3 -4.45 -5.20 18.30
C ALA A 3 -3.24 -4.25 18.28
N VAL A 4 -2.18 -4.60 18.99
CA VAL A 4 -0.94 -3.82 19.01
C VAL A 4 -0.14 -4.23 17.78
N LEU A 5 0.25 -3.26 16.95
CA LEU A 5 1.15 -3.52 15.83
C LEU A 5 2.57 -3.69 16.34
N THR A 6 3.27 -4.70 15.82
CA THR A 6 4.70 -4.90 16.06
C THR A 6 5.46 -4.20 14.93
N LEU A 7 5.91 -2.97 15.17
CA LEU A 7 6.69 -2.24 14.19
C LEU A 7 8.05 -2.93 13.95
N PRO A 8 8.58 -2.93 12.71
CA PRO A 8 9.90 -3.46 12.43
C PRO A 8 11.00 -2.67 13.17
N ALA A 9 12.10 -3.33 13.51
CA ALA A 9 13.24 -2.72 14.21
C ALA A 9 13.93 -1.62 13.38
N LEU A 10 13.76 -1.64 12.05
CA LEU A 10 14.12 -0.52 11.17
C LEU A 10 13.42 0.80 11.55
N LEU A 11 12.28 0.75 12.24
CA LEU A 11 11.56 1.92 12.75
C LEU A 11 11.92 2.28 14.19
N ASP A 12 12.87 1.59 14.83
CA ASP A 12 13.36 1.99 16.16
C ASP A 12 14.23 3.24 16.07
N THR A 13 14.14 4.12 17.08
CA THR A 13 15.03 5.28 17.22
C THR A 13 16.50 4.86 17.15
N GLY A 14 17.30 5.52 16.31
CA GLY A 14 18.70 5.17 16.07
C GLY A 14 18.94 4.29 14.83
N SER A 15 17.88 3.70 14.25
CA SER A 15 17.95 2.91 13.02
C SER A 15 17.83 3.74 11.73
N GLU A 16 17.89 5.08 11.78
CA GLU A 16 17.54 5.96 10.66
C GLU A 16 18.44 5.74 9.43
N GLU A 17 19.74 5.56 9.66
CA GLU A 17 20.68 5.24 8.58
C GLU A 17 20.30 3.90 7.93
N ARG A 18 20.14 2.86 8.76
CA ARG A 18 19.89 1.50 8.30
C ARG A 18 18.61 1.44 7.47
N ALA A 19 17.54 2.04 7.98
CA ALA A 19 16.26 2.15 7.27
C ALA A 19 16.39 2.92 5.95
N SER A 20 17.12 4.04 5.94
CA SER A 20 17.33 4.83 4.72
C SER A 20 18.15 4.07 3.68
N THR A 21 19.15 3.28 4.11
CA THR A 21 19.94 2.41 3.23
C THR A 21 19.11 1.27 2.65
N VAL A 22 18.22 0.65 3.45
CA VAL A 22 17.24 -0.35 2.97
C VAL A 22 16.32 0.25 1.91
N LEU A 23 15.78 1.45 2.14
CA LEU A 23 14.93 2.15 1.19
C LEU A 23 15.68 2.47 -0.11
N ARG A 24 16.89 3.04 -0.03
CA ARG A 24 17.72 3.32 -1.23
C ARG A 24 18.04 2.06 -2.02
N ARG A 25 18.27 0.93 -1.34
CA ARG A 25 18.49 -0.37 -1.99
C ARG A 25 17.23 -0.87 -2.69
N TYR A 26 16.07 -0.74 -2.04
CA TYR A 26 14.78 -1.16 -2.62
C TYR A 26 14.46 -0.38 -3.90
N TYR A 27 14.61 0.95 -3.82
CA TYR A 27 14.32 1.91 -4.89
C TYR A 27 15.48 2.15 -5.85
N ALA A 28 16.58 1.40 -5.73
CA ALA A 28 17.70 1.51 -6.66
C ALA A 28 17.24 1.23 -8.11
N PRO A 29 17.77 1.94 -9.12
CA PRO A 29 17.45 1.67 -10.52
C PRO A 29 17.68 0.21 -10.89
N LEU A 30 16.75 -0.35 -11.66
CA LEU A 30 16.88 -1.69 -12.22
C LEU A 30 18.04 -1.69 -13.23
N SER A 31 19.19 -2.21 -12.80
CA SER A 31 20.41 -2.26 -13.62
C SER A 31 21.14 -3.58 -13.39
N GLY A 32 21.60 -4.20 -14.49
CA GLY A 32 22.17 -5.55 -14.43
C GLY A 32 21.15 -6.59 -13.93
N HIS A 33 21.64 -7.69 -13.34
CA HIS A 33 20.79 -8.82 -12.93
C HIS A 33 20.30 -8.76 -11.48
N ASN A 34 20.92 -7.94 -10.61
CA ASN A 34 20.72 -8.01 -9.15
C ASN A 34 20.53 -6.64 -8.46
N ALA A 35 20.45 -5.53 -9.20
CA ALA A 35 20.26 -4.21 -8.59
C ALA A 35 18.80 -3.77 -8.67
N GLY A 36 18.30 -3.23 -7.56
CA GLY A 36 16.93 -2.73 -7.43
C GLY A 36 15.88 -3.83 -7.27
N TYR A 37 14.67 -3.41 -6.90
CA TYR A 37 13.50 -4.28 -6.84
C TYR A 37 12.46 -3.73 -7.81
N THR A 38 11.79 -4.60 -8.58
CA THR A 38 10.74 -4.17 -9.51
C THR A 38 9.63 -3.40 -8.80
N GLY A 39 9.38 -3.71 -7.52
CA GLY A 39 8.41 -3.00 -6.70
C GLY A 39 8.76 -1.54 -6.43
N GLY A 40 10.03 -1.15 -6.55
CA GLY A 40 10.45 0.25 -6.49
C GLY A 40 9.96 1.09 -7.67
N ALA A 41 9.62 0.46 -8.80
CA ALA A 41 9.02 1.14 -9.94
C ALA A 41 7.49 1.22 -9.85
N TRP A 42 6.85 0.49 -8.93
CA TRP A 42 5.39 0.38 -8.85
C TRP A 42 4.70 1.71 -8.54
N ASP A 43 5.31 2.48 -7.64
CA ASP A 43 4.78 3.74 -7.14
C ASP A 43 4.62 4.77 -8.27
N THR A 44 5.58 4.83 -9.20
CA THR A 44 5.59 5.77 -10.34
C THR A 44 5.24 5.15 -11.70
N PHE A 45 4.93 3.85 -11.75
CA PHE A 45 4.56 3.17 -13.00
C PHE A 45 3.34 3.84 -13.63
N ASP A 46 3.50 4.46 -14.80
CA ASP A 46 2.45 5.10 -15.59
C ASP A 46 2.78 5.01 -17.09
N PRO A 47 2.71 3.81 -17.69
CA PRO A 47 3.19 3.57 -19.05
C PRO A 47 2.44 4.38 -20.11
N ASN A 48 1.19 4.78 -19.81
CA ASN A 48 0.35 5.54 -20.73
C ASN A 48 0.22 7.02 -20.37
N GLY A 49 0.84 7.49 -19.29
CA GLY A 49 0.73 8.88 -18.82
C GLY A 49 -0.67 9.27 -18.38
N ARG A 50 -1.49 8.29 -17.94
CA ARG A 50 -2.91 8.46 -17.66
C ARG A 50 -3.27 8.27 -16.20
N ARG A 51 -2.29 8.01 -15.33
CA ARG A 51 -2.55 7.66 -13.93
C ARG A 51 -3.41 8.70 -13.21
N GLU A 52 -3.15 9.98 -13.44
CA GLU A 52 -3.94 11.07 -12.87
C GLU A 52 -5.37 11.12 -13.45
N ALA A 53 -5.50 11.04 -14.77
CA ALA A 53 -6.80 11.07 -15.45
C ALA A 53 -7.69 9.88 -15.08
N ASP A 54 -7.08 8.73 -14.79
CA ASP A 54 -7.75 7.48 -14.44
C ASP A 54 -7.69 7.20 -12.92
N ALA A 55 -7.49 8.22 -12.07
CA ALA A 55 -7.38 8.07 -10.61
C ALA A 55 -8.64 7.48 -9.93
N ASP A 56 -9.82 7.61 -10.54
CA ASP A 56 -11.10 7.10 -10.01
C ASP A 56 -11.65 5.88 -10.76
N ARG A 57 -10.83 5.21 -11.57
CA ARG A 57 -11.24 4.00 -12.28
C ARG A 57 -10.13 2.98 -12.37
N PHE A 58 -10.43 1.69 -12.21
CA PHE A 58 -9.46 0.65 -12.52
C PHE A 58 -9.28 0.50 -14.03
N THR A 59 -8.04 0.35 -14.45
CA THR A 59 -7.63 0.14 -15.84
C THR A 59 -6.71 -1.07 -15.94
N ALA A 60 -6.38 -1.46 -17.18
CA ALA A 60 -5.40 -2.51 -17.42
C ALA A 60 -4.03 -2.17 -16.80
N ASP A 61 -3.64 -0.89 -16.73
CA ASP A 61 -2.38 -0.47 -16.13
C ASP A 61 -2.32 -0.79 -14.64
N ASP A 62 -3.44 -0.66 -13.93
CA ASP A 62 -3.50 -1.03 -12.51
C ASP A 62 -3.32 -2.53 -12.32
N LEU A 63 -3.98 -3.34 -13.16
CA LEU A 63 -3.89 -4.80 -13.10
C LEU A 63 -2.51 -5.31 -13.51
N VAL A 64 -1.86 -4.70 -14.51
CA VAL A 64 -0.49 -5.05 -14.90
C VAL A 64 0.51 -4.61 -13.84
N SER A 65 0.29 -3.47 -13.20
CA SER A 65 1.24 -2.92 -12.23
C SER A 65 1.54 -3.87 -11.08
N VAL A 66 0.58 -4.69 -10.62
CA VAL A 66 0.82 -5.57 -9.48
C VAL A 66 1.83 -6.68 -9.78
N ALA A 67 2.13 -6.95 -11.06
CA ALA A 67 3.23 -7.80 -11.47
C ALA A 67 4.60 -7.26 -11.00
N LEU A 68 4.75 -5.93 -10.89
CA LEU A 68 5.95 -5.30 -10.35
C LEU A 68 6.16 -5.65 -8.87
N LEU A 69 5.09 -6.05 -8.16
CA LEU A 69 5.13 -6.54 -6.79
C LEU A 69 5.15 -8.07 -6.70
N GLY A 70 5.43 -8.77 -7.80
CA GLY A 70 5.51 -10.23 -7.88
C GLY A 70 4.14 -10.93 -7.81
N ILE A 71 3.05 -10.24 -8.18
CA ILE A 71 1.68 -10.79 -8.11
C ILE A 71 1.08 -10.92 -9.50
N GLU A 72 0.35 -12.02 -9.70
CA GLU A 72 -0.45 -12.25 -10.88
C GLU A 72 -1.93 -11.98 -10.59
N VAL A 73 -2.60 -11.22 -11.46
CA VAL A 73 -4.07 -11.11 -11.46
C VAL A 73 -4.64 -12.17 -12.40
N LYS A 74 -5.48 -13.07 -11.86
CA LYS A 74 -6.07 -14.14 -12.66
C LYS A 74 -7.08 -13.60 -13.67
N GLY A 75 -7.14 -14.25 -14.84
CA GLY A 75 -7.94 -13.78 -15.98
C GLY A 75 -9.42 -13.56 -15.65
N ARG A 76 -10.01 -14.38 -14.77
CA ARG A 76 -11.40 -14.17 -14.32
C ARG A 76 -11.56 -12.83 -13.60
N ALA A 77 -10.67 -12.51 -12.67
CA ALA A 77 -10.71 -11.23 -11.97
C ALA A 77 -10.48 -10.05 -12.91
N VAL A 78 -9.61 -10.19 -13.92
CA VAL A 78 -9.41 -9.17 -14.98
C VAL A 78 -10.72 -8.88 -15.71
N VAL A 79 -11.43 -9.92 -16.16
CA VAL A 79 -12.70 -9.78 -16.88
C VAL A 79 -13.79 -9.15 -16.02
N GLU A 80 -13.88 -9.52 -14.74
CA GLU A 80 -14.86 -8.92 -13.82
C GLU A 80 -14.56 -7.43 -13.58
N ILE A 81 -13.31 -7.08 -13.22
CA ILE A 81 -12.92 -5.70 -12.85
C ILE A 81 -13.05 -4.74 -14.03
N LEU A 82 -12.66 -5.16 -15.24
CA LEU A 82 -12.70 -4.31 -16.44
C LEU A 82 -14.02 -4.43 -17.22
N GLY A 83 -14.91 -5.33 -16.82
CA GLY A 83 -16.16 -5.62 -17.51
C GLY A 83 -17.37 -5.51 -16.56
N PRO A 84 -18.08 -6.60 -16.25
CA PRO A 84 -19.37 -6.54 -15.56
C PRO A 84 -19.38 -5.80 -14.21
N GLN A 85 -18.27 -5.82 -13.46
CA GLN A 85 -18.18 -5.18 -12.14
C GLN A 85 -17.56 -3.78 -12.19
N ALA A 86 -17.13 -3.30 -13.37
CA ALA A 86 -16.42 -2.04 -13.51
C ALA A 86 -17.22 -0.85 -12.93
N ASP A 87 -18.51 -0.77 -13.23
CA ASP A 87 -19.36 0.35 -12.79
C ASP A 87 -19.52 0.41 -11.26
N VAL A 88 -19.69 -0.75 -10.61
CA VAL A 88 -19.86 -0.80 -9.15
C VAL A 88 -18.54 -0.55 -8.43
N ILE A 89 -17.45 -1.16 -8.90
CA ILE A 89 -16.11 -1.00 -8.33
C ILE A 89 -15.66 0.47 -8.46
N ASN A 90 -15.79 1.06 -9.66
CA ASN A 90 -15.35 2.43 -9.91
C ASN A 90 -16.21 3.45 -9.16
N ARG A 91 -17.52 3.18 -8.97
CA ARG A 91 -18.38 4.02 -8.13
C ARG A 91 -17.92 4.04 -6.67
N HIS A 92 -17.57 2.88 -6.10
CA HIS A 92 -16.99 2.83 -4.77
C HIS A 92 -15.66 3.56 -4.70
N LEU A 93 -14.78 3.37 -5.70
CA LEU A 93 -13.49 4.05 -5.76
C LEU A 93 -13.63 5.57 -5.83
N GLN A 94 -14.48 6.08 -6.72
CA GLN A 94 -14.71 7.52 -6.91
C GLN A 94 -15.21 8.21 -5.63
N ALA A 95 -15.95 7.49 -4.79
CA ALA A 95 -16.43 7.99 -3.52
C ALA A 95 -15.38 7.98 -2.39
N ILE A 96 -14.16 7.48 -2.64
CA ILE A 96 -13.03 7.55 -1.72
C ILE A 96 -12.21 8.82 -2.04
N PRO A 97 -11.95 9.70 -1.05
CA PRO A 97 -11.16 10.91 -1.24
C PRO A 97 -9.79 10.64 -1.88
N ARG A 98 -9.36 11.49 -2.83
CA ARG A 98 -8.06 11.38 -3.50
C ARG A 98 -6.92 11.93 -2.64
N ASP A 99 -7.16 13.09 -2.01
CA ASP A 99 -6.14 13.89 -1.31
C ASP A 99 -6.36 13.87 0.19
N LEU A 100 -6.35 12.67 0.77
CA LEU A 100 -6.49 12.48 2.21
C LEU A 100 -5.44 11.48 2.70
N ASP A 101 -4.63 11.89 3.67
CA ASP A 101 -3.73 10.95 4.33
C ASP A 101 -4.48 10.11 5.37
N LEU A 102 -4.08 8.86 5.49
CA LEU A 102 -4.62 7.96 6.51
C LEU A 102 -4.54 8.58 7.93
N VAL A 103 -3.43 9.26 8.25
CA VAL A 103 -3.25 9.89 9.56
C VAL A 103 -4.26 11.02 9.82
N GLU A 104 -4.80 11.67 8.77
CA GLU A 104 -5.72 12.80 8.88
C GLU A 104 -7.18 12.35 9.08
N LEU A 105 -7.51 11.10 8.73
CA LEU A 105 -8.84 10.54 8.93
C LEU A 105 -9.24 10.58 10.41
N ARG A 106 -10.49 11.00 10.67
CA ARG A 106 -11.08 10.96 12.01
C ARG A 106 -11.38 9.53 12.46
N SER A 107 -11.94 8.72 11.55
CA SER A 107 -12.16 7.28 11.74
C SER A 107 -11.94 6.56 10.42
N ILE A 108 -11.38 5.35 10.49
CA ILE A 108 -11.26 4.42 9.36
C ILE A 108 -12.25 3.25 9.46
N ASP A 109 -13.15 3.24 10.44
CA ASP A 109 -14.19 2.21 10.51
C ASP A 109 -15.18 2.31 9.32
N ARG A 110 -16.19 1.44 9.33
CA ARG A 110 -17.20 1.37 8.26
C ARG A 110 -18.04 2.63 8.13
N ASP A 111 -18.18 3.42 9.19
CA ASP A 111 -18.93 4.67 9.17
C ASP A 111 -18.03 5.85 8.76
N GLY A 112 -16.75 5.80 9.13
CA GLY A 112 -15.75 6.80 8.79
C GLY A 112 -15.26 6.75 7.34
N LEU A 113 -15.20 5.56 6.74
CA LEU A 113 -14.77 5.38 5.34
C LEU A 113 -15.57 4.28 4.59
N PRO A 114 -16.91 4.39 4.50
CA PRO A 114 -17.77 3.31 4.00
C PRO A 114 -17.40 2.84 2.59
N SER A 115 -17.09 3.76 1.67
CA SER A 115 -16.78 3.45 0.28
C SER A 115 -15.51 2.60 0.13
N ALA A 116 -14.51 2.77 1.00
CA ALA A 116 -13.32 1.93 1.00
C ALA A 116 -13.64 0.51 1.48
N TRP A 117 -14.47 0.37 2.51
CA TRP A 117 -14.89 -0.95 3.00
C TRP A 117 -15.77 -1.70 1.98
N GLU A 118 -16.66 -1.00 1.28
CA GLU A 118 -17.47 -1.62 0.21
C GLU A 118 -16.62 -1.94 -1.03
N LEU A 119 -15.63 -1.10 -1.38
CA LEU A 119 -14.67 -1.44 -2.43
C LEU A 119 -13.86 -2.69 -2.06
N TRP A 120 -13.33 -2.75 -0.83
CA TRP A 120 -12.61 -3.90 -0.30
C TRP A 120 -13.47 -5.16 -0.38
N LYS A 121 -14.69 -5.11 0.16
CA LYS A 121 -15.65 -6.23 0.13
C LYS A 121 -15.98 -6.67 -1.29
N THR A 122 -16.21 -5.74 -2.21
CA THR A 122 -16.53 -6.03 -3.62
C THR A 122 -15.37 -6.75 -4.29
N LEU A 123 -14.15 -6.22 -4.18
CA LEU A 123 -12.96 -6.85 -4.73
C LEU A 123 -12.70 -8.23 -4.12
N ARG A 124 -12.80 -8.37 -2.80
CA ARG A 124 -12.62 -9.65 -2.09
C ARG A 124 -13.67 -10.70 -2.43
N GLY A 125 -14.85 -10.28 -2.89
CA GLY A 125 -15.92 -11.15 -3.37
C GLY A 125 -15.71 -11.65 -4.79
N LEU A 126 -14.74 -11.11 -5.54
CA LEU A 126 -14.46 -11.57 -6.90
C LEU A 126 -13.77 -12.93 -6.88
N PRO A 127 -14.15 -13.84 -7.79
CA PRO A 127 -13.46 -15.11 -7.95
C PRO A 127 -11.98 -14.88 -8.29
N GLU A 128 -11.12 -15.66 -7.64
CA GLU A 128 -9.67 -15.65 -7.87
C GLU A 128 -8.95 -14.33 -7.56
N LEU A 129 -9.57 -13.42 -6.79
CA LEU A 129 -8.93 -12.21 -6.27
C LEU A 129 -8.65 -12.31 -4.77
N GLY A 130 -7.41 -12.63 -4.43
CA GLY A 130 -6.94 -12.73 -3.05
C GLY A 130 -6.86 -11.38 -2.30
N PRO A 131 -6.72 -11.40 -0.96
CA PRO A 131 -6.66 -10.19 -0.15
C PRO A 131 -5.46 -9.31 -0.49
N THR A 132 -4.33 -9.95 -0.78
CA THR A 132 -3.09 -9.28 -1.17
C THR A 132 -3.24 -8.50 -2.47
N THR A 133 -3.91 -9.08 -3.46
CA THR A 133 -4.11 -8.40 -4.75
C THR A 133 -5.11 -7.24 -4.60
N ALA A 134 -6.21 -7.46 -3.88
CA ALA A 134 -7.20 -6.42 -3.61
C ALA A 134 -6.59 -5.21 -2.88
N SER A 135 -5.77 -5.44 -1.84
CA SER A 135 -5.15 -4.36 -1.07
C SER A 135 -4.21 -3.52 -1.93
N LYS A 136 -3.38 -4.17 -2.77
CA LYS A 136 -2.43 -3.50 -3.66
C LYS A 136 -3.14 -2.69 -4.75
N LEU A 137 -4.23 -3.22 -5.32
CA LEU A 137 -5.05 -2.46 -6.28
C LEU A 137 -5.63 -1.19 -5.64
N MET A 138 -6.19 -1.29 -4.43
CA MET A 138 -6.75 -0.13 -3.73
C MET A 138 -5.66 0.87 -3.31
N ALA A 139 -4.55 0.38 -2.76
CA ALA A 139 -3.40 1.21 -2.40
C ALA A 139 -2.82 1.94 -3.61
N ARG A 140 -2.80 1.33 -4.79
CA ARG A 140 -2.37 2.00 -6.02
C ARG A 140 -3.19 3.25 -6.33
N LYS A 141 -4.50 3.17 -6.14
CA LYS A 141 -5.44 4.26 -6.42
C LYS A 141 -5.51 5.30 -5.30
N ARG A 142 -5.24 4.88 -4.07
CA ARG A 142 -5.33 5.72 -2.87
C ARG A 142 -4.08 5.51 -2.01
N PRO A 143 -2.87 5.82 -2.52
CA PRO A 143 -1.60 5.43 -1.90
C PRO A 143 -1.35 6.08 -0.55
N ARG A 144 -1.97 7.24 -0.31
CA ARG A 144 -1.92 8.01 0.93
C ARG A 144 -2.91 7.51 2.01
N LEU A 145 -3.94 6.77 1.59
CA LEU A 145 -5.10 6.44 2.42
C LEU A 145 -5.25 4.95 2.71
N ILE A 146 -5.05 4.09 1.71
CA ILE A 146 -5.31 2.65 1.83
C ILE A 146 -4.00 1.89 2.05
N PRO A 147 -3.84 1.20 3.20
CA PRO A 147 -2.66 0.37 3.46
C PRO A 147 -2.56 -0.84 2.52
N ILE A 148 -1.32 -1.24 2.21
CA ILE A 148 -1.05 -2.54 1.61
C ILE A 148 -1.13 -3.62 2.68
N PHE A 149 -1.84 -4.70 2.35
CA PHE A 149 -1.90 -5.92 3.15
C PHE A 149 -1.29 -7.06 2.34
N ASP A 150 -0.34 -7.79 2.93
CA ASP A 150 0.14 -9.07 2.42
C ASP A 150 0.48 -10.02 3.58
N SER A 151 0.94 -11.23 3.26
CA SER A 151 1.27 -12.23 4.28
C SER A 151 2.43 -11.81 5.18
N VAL A 152 3.42 -11.08 4.66
CA VAL A 152 4.55 -10.59 5.45
C VAL A 152 4.08 -9.52 6.43
N ILE A 153 3.22 -8.59 5.98
CA ILE A 153 2.57 -7.61 6.86
C ILE A 153 1.73 -8.32 7.94
N LYS A 154 0.94 -9.32 7.54
CA LYS A 154 0.12 -10.09 8.49
C LYS A 154 0.99 -10.73 9.58
N ASP A 155 2.07 -11.39 9.20
CA ASP A 155 2.89 -12.16 10.12
C ASP A 155 3.77 -11.26 11.00
N HIS A 156 4.37 -10.22 10.42
CA HIS A 156 5.36 -9.38 11.11
C HIS A 156 4.77 -8.15 11.78
N LEU A 157 3.78 -7.50 11.17
CA LEU A 157 3.20 -6.26 11.72
C LEU A 157 2.00 -6.55 12.62
N MET A 158 1.18 -7.53 12.26
CA MET A 158 -0.11 -7.77 12.91
C MET A 158 -0.12 -8.96 13.87
N GLY A 159 0.97 -9.73 13.95
CA GLY A 159 1.02 -10.96 14.75
C GLY A 159 -0.06 -11.98 14.35
N GLY A 160 -0.44 -12.03 13.07
CA GLY A 160 -1.46 -12.95 12.54
C GLY A 160 -2.89 -12.43 12.51
N GLY A 161 -3.16 -11.18 12.92
CA GLY A 161 -4.49 -10.57 12.84
C GLY A 161 -5.00 -10.39 11.41
N ASP A 162 -6.31 -10.17 11.25
CA ASP A 162 -6.97 -10.00 9.93
C ASP A 162 -7.44 -8.56 9.62
N ASP A 163 -7.35 -7.63 10.57
CA ASP A 163 -7.77 -6.23 10.39
C ASP A 163 -6.58 -5.27 10.54
N LEU A 164 -6.02 -4.85 9.40
CA LEU A 164 -4.85 -3.96 9.34
C LEU A 164 -5.23 -2.49 9.50
N TRP A 165 -6.37 -2.09 8.95
CA TRP A 165 -6.69 -0.68 8.73
C TRP A 165 -6.87 0.07 10.04
N ILE A 166 -7.65 -0.49 10.98
CA ILE A 166 -7.95 0.15 12.26
C ILE A 166 -6.68 0.26 13.14
N PRO A 167 -5.91 -0.81 13.38
CA PRO A 167 -4.68 -0.71 14.18
C PRO A 167 -3.63 0.21 13.57
N LEU A 168 -3.47 0.20 12.25
CA LEU A 168 -2.49 1.06 11.58
C LEU A 168 -2.91 2.53 11.62
N HIS A 169 -4.19 2.82 11.41
CA HIS A 169 -4.74 4.17 11.60
C HIS A 169 -4.49 4.69 13.02
N ALA A 170 -4.76 3.86 14.03
CA ALA A 170 -4.50 4.21 15.43
C ALA A 170 -3.00 4.46 15.70
N ALA A 171 -2.12 3.59 15.20
CA ALA A 171 -0.66 3.72 15.38
C ALA A 171 -0.09 4.96 14.69
N LEU A 172 -0.57 5.31 13.49
CA LEU A 172 -0.13 6.51 12.78
C LEU A 172 -0.55 7.80 13.48
N ARG A 173 -1.65 7.78 14.23
CA ARG A 173 -2.20 8.95 14.95
C ARG A 173 -1.74 9.08 16.39
N ALA A 174 -1.26 7.99 16.98
CA ALA A 174 -0.74 7.98 18.35
C ALA A 174 0.42 8.96 18.53
N ASP A 175 0.61 9.43 19.76
CA ASP A 175 1.75 10.26 20.17
C ASP A 175 2.00 11.49 19.27
N GLY A 176 0.91 12.15 18.87
CA GLY A 176 0.98 13.34 18.00
C GLY A 176 1.46 13.02 16.58
N GLY A 177 1.29 11.78 16.11
CA GLY A 177 1.71 11.35 14.78
C GLY A 177 3.19 10.97 14.68
N ALA A 178 3.83 10.58 15.79
CA ALA A 178 5.26 10.29 15.84
C ALA A 178 5.69 9.26 14.76
N LEU A 179 4.93 8.18 14.57
CA LEU A 179 5.20 7.18 13.53
C LEU A 179 5.12 7.79 12.12
N HIS A 180 4.08 8.58 11.86
CA HIS A 180 3.89 9.23 10.56
C HIS A 180 5.05 10.18 10.24
N HIS A 181 5.43 11.05 11.17
CA HIS A 181 6.58 11.96 11.02
C HIS A 181 7.90 11.21 10.82
N ARG A 182 8.09 10.10 11.54
CA ARG A 182 9.26 9.25 11.36
C ARG A 182 9.35 8.66 9.95
N LEU A 183 8.24 8.17 9.41
CA LEU A 183 8.21 7.64 8.05
C LEU A 183 8.47 8.74 6.99
N LEU A 184 7.97 9.97 7.21
CA LEU A 184 8.29 11.13 6.37
C LEU A 184 9.79 11.47 6.39
N ASP A 185 10.40 11.49 7.57
CA ASP A 185 11.85 11.73 7.73
C ASP A 185 12.67 10.65 7.01
N LEU A 186 12.32 9.38 7.15
CA LEU A 186 12.98 8.27 6.45
C LEU A 186 12.84 8.37 4.92
N ARG A 187 11.66 8.75 4.42
CA ARG A 187 11.44 9.03 2.99
C ARG A 187 12.41 10.10 2.48
N ALA A 188 12.50 11.21 3.22
CA ALA A 188 13.36 12.34 2.88
C ALA A 188 14.85 11.97 2.92
N ARG A 189 15.30 11.26 3.96
CA ARG A 189 16.69 10.77 4.08
C ARG A 189 17.10 9.79 2.99
N ALA A 190 16.15 8.99 2.49
CA ALA A 190 16.35 8.11 1.36
C ALA A 190 16.23 8.83 0.00
N ALA A 191 15.92 10.13 -0.02
CA ALA A 191 15.71 10.95 -1.21
C ALA A 191 14.65 10.37 -2.17
N LEU A 192 13.59 9.77 -1.60
CA LEU A 192 12.50 9.21 -2.39
C LEU A 192 11.52 10.31 -2.83
N PRO A 193 10.91 10.19 -4.03
CA PRO A 193 9.93 11.16 -4.52
C PRO A 193 8.63 11.13 -3.70
N GLU A 194 7.84 12.19 -3.81
CA GLU A 194 6.57 12.32 -3.08
C GLU A 194 5.52 11.27 -3.47
N ASP A 195 5.62 10.75 -4.70
CA ASP A 195 4.80 9.64 -5.21
C ASP A 195 4.95 8.36 -4.37
N VAL A 196 6.08 8.20 -3.67
CA VAL A 196 6.22 7.16 -2.64
C VAL A 196 5.51 7.64 -1.38
N SER A 197 4.35 7.07 -1.10
CA SER A 197 3.57 7.44 0.08
C SER A 197 4.24 6.96 1.37
N VAL A 198 3.86 7.59 2.50
CA VAL A 198 4.26 7.16 3.84
C VAL A 198 3.87 5.71 4.11
N LEU A 199 2.72 5.26 3.60
CA LEU A 199 2.28 3.87 3.75
C LEU A 199 3.20 2.91 2.97
N ARG A 200 3.75 3.33 1.83
CA ARG A 200 4.72 2.54 1.06
C ARG A 200 6.08 2.47 1.71
N VAL A 201 6.52 3.53 2.37
CA VAL A 201 7.74 3.48 3.20
C VAL A 201 7.60 2.43 4.31
N LEU A 202 6.47 2.42 5.02
CA LEU A 202 6.19 1.41 6.05
C LEU A 202 6.18 0.00 5.44
N ASP A 203 5.40 -0.21 4.38
CA ASP A 203 5.28 -1.50 3.69
C ASP A 203 6.64 -2.05 3.24
N VAL A 204 7.46 -1.23 2.59
CA VAL A 204 8.80 -1.63 2.12
C VAL A 204 9.72 -2.00 3.28
N LEU A 205 9.77 -1.19 4.35
CA LEU A 205 10.63 -1.47 5.51
C LEU A 205 10.20 -2.76 6.21
N THR A 206 8.90 -2.94 6.46
CA THR A 206 8.36 -4.16 7.05
C THR A 206 8.64 -5.37 6.17
N TRP A 207 8.43 -5.25 4.85
CA TRP A 207 8.67 -6.36 3.92
C TRP A 207 10.14 -6.74 3.83
N MET A 208 11.05 -5.76 3.77
CA MET A 208 12.50 -5.99 3.70
C MET A 208 13.00 -6.67 4.97
N GLU A 209 12.56 -6.23 6.16
CA GLU A 209 12.94 -6.87 7.43
C GLU A 209 12.34 -8.26 7.57
N GLY A 210 11.03 -8.40 7.39
CA GLY A 210 10.33 -9.69 7.54
C GLY A 210 10.79 -10.75 6.54
N SER A 211 11.23 -10.33 5.36
CA SER A 211 11.80 -11.24 4.36
C SER A 211 13.28 -11.56 4.54
N GLY A 212 13.95 -11.02 5.56
CA GLY A 212 15.40 -11.19 5.76
C GLY A 212 16.25 -10.53 4.66
N ARG A 213 15.77 -9.43 4.08
CA ARG A 213 16.42 -8.67 3.00
C ARG A 213 16.91 -7.29 3.42
N ALA A 214 16.62 -6.87 4.66
CA ALA A 214 17.10 -5.65 5.29
C ALA A 214 18.63 -5.60 5.40
#